data_AF-A0A3A1YE56-F1
#
_entry.id   AF-A0A3A1YE56-F1
#
_cell.length_a   1.000
_cell.length_b   1.000
_cell.length_c   1.000
_cell.angle_alpha   90.00
_cell.angle_beta   90.00
_cell.angle_gamma   90.00
#
_symmetry.space_group_name_H-M   'P 1'
#
loop_
_entity.id
_entity.type
_entity.pdbx_description
1 polymer ?
#
loop_
_entity_poly.entity_id
_entity_poly.type
_entity_poly.pdbx_seq_one_letter_code
_entity_poly.pdbx_strand_id
1 'polypeptide(L)' 'MLNKLAQDLGGKAGKTYPNITGEIKIISENPYCASCQGIIQQFNTMFPNIKIILIDGVK' A
#
# COMPACT_ATOMS: atom_id res chain seq x y z
N MET A 1 4.12 6.59 4.45
CA MET A 1 3.59 5.44 5.20
C MET A 1 3.90 4.11 4.50
N LEU A 2 3.34 3.84 3.32
CA LEU A 2 3.52 2.55 2.62
C LEU A 2 4.99 2.21 2.29
N ASN A 3 5.82 3.20 1.94
CA ASN A 3 7.26 2.95 1.72
C ASN A 3 7.97 2.43 2.97
N LYS A 4 7.60 2.93 4.15
CA LYS A 4 8.18 2.48 5.42
C LYS A 4 7.69 1.06 5.74
N LEU A 5 6.40 0.80 5.57
CA LEU A 5 5.85 -0.55 5.75
C LEU A 5 6.51 -1.56 4.80
N ALA A 6 6.75 -1.19 3.55
CA ALA A 6 7.47 -2.05 2.61
C ALA A 6 8.87 -2.38 3.12
N GLN A 7 9.61 -1.42 3.69
CA GLN A 7 10.92 -1.66 4.29
C GLN A 7 10.84 -2.56 5.53
N ASP A 8 9.86 -2.33 6.40
CA ASP A 8 9.66 -3.14 7.61
C ASP A 8 9.29 -4.60 7.27
N LEU A 9 8.61 -4.83 6.15
CA LEU A 9 8.33 -6.16 5.59
C LEU A 9 9.52 -6.78 4.82
N GLY A 10 10.68 -6.12 4.78
CA GLY A 10 11.87 -6.59 4.06
C GLY A 10 11.80 -6.41 2.53
N GLY A 11 10.90 -5.55 2.07
CA GLY A 11 10.72 -5.17 0.67
C GLY A 11 11.96 -4.50 0.08
N LYS A 12 12.39 -4.97 -1.08
CA LYS A 12 13.51 -4.42 -1.86
C LYS A 12 13.00 -4.00 -3.23
N ALA A 13 13.49 -2.86 -3.72
CA ALA A 13 13.11 -2.34 -5.03
C ALA A 13 13.34 -3.39 -6.13
N GLY A 14 12.38 -3.51 -7.05
CA GLY A 14 12.43 -4.47 -8.16
C GLY A 14 12.12 -5.93 -7.78
N LYS A 15 11.81 -6.23 -6.51
CA LYS A 15 11.36 -7.57 -6.09
C LYS A 15 9.86 -7.60 -5.84
N THR A 16 9.29 -8.80 -5.98
CA THR A 16 7.88 -9.09 -5.68
C THR A 16 7.80 -10.20 -4.63
N TYR A 17 6.86 -10.07 -3.71
CA TYR A 17 6.73 -10.90 -2.51
C TYR A 17 5.33 -11.51 -2.45
N PRO A 18 5.03 -12.52 -3.29
CA PRO A 18 3.70 -13.14 -3.33
C PRO A 18 3.37 -13.94 -2.06
N ASN A 19 4.38 -14.41 -1.33
CA ASN A 19 4.16 -15.21 -0.13
C ASN A 19 3.67 -14.39 1.08
N ILE A 20 3.77 -13.06 1.01
CA ILE A 20 3.30 -12.16 2.06
C ILE A 20 1.85 -11.81 1.76
N THR A 21 0.97 -12.16 2.69
CA THR A 21 -0.48 -11.95 2.58
C THR A 21 -0.97 -11.10 3.74
N GLY A 22 -2.10 -10.43 3.54
CA GLY A 22 -2.71 -9.63 4.60
C GLY A 22 -3.75 -8.66 4.07
N GLU A 23 -4.32 -7.86 4.97
CA GLU A 23 -5.23 -6.78 4.63
C GLU A 23 -4.76 -5.49 5.31
N ILE A 24 -4.68 -4.40 4.55
CA ILE A 24 -4.36 -3.06 5.04
C ILE A 24 -5.58 -2.19 4.75
N LYS A 25 -6.14 -1.58 5.79
CA LYS A 25 -7.18 -0.57 5.65
C LYS A 25 -6.57 0.81 5.93
N ILE A 26 -6.62 1.69 4.94
CA ILE A 26 -6.19 3.09 5.06
C ILE A 26 -7.46 3.93 5.06
N ILE A 27 -7.61 4.73 6.12
CA ILE A 27 -8.75 5.63 6.31
C ILE A 27 -8.20 7.05 6.39
N SER A 28 -8.75 7.94 5.57
CA SER A 28 -8.32 9.34 5.49
C SER A 28 -9.54 10.26 5.44
N GLU A 29 -9.52 11.33 6.24
CA GLU A 29 -10.54 12.39 6.19
C GLU A 29 -10.50 13.14 4.85
N ASN A 30 -9.31 13.27 4.27
CA ASN A 30 -9.09 13.92 2.98
C ASN A 30 -9.06 12.91 1.83
N PRO A 31 -9.49 13.31 0.62
CA PRO A 31 -9.32 12.53 -0.60
C PRO A 31 -7.85 12.14 -0.83
N TYR A 32 -7.61 10.92 -1.31
CA TYR A 32 -6.25 10.51 -1.66
C TYR A 32 -5.73 11.35 -2.85
N CYS A 33 -4.50 11.82 -2.72
CA CYS A 33 -3.84 12.58 -3.76
C CYS A 33 -3.44 11.71 -4.97
N ALA A 34 -3.36 12.27 -6.17
CA ALA A 34 -2.94 11.52 -7.36
C ALA A 34 -1.54 10.89 -7.20
N SER A 35 -0.61 11.58 -6.52
CA SER A 35 0.71 11.02 -6.20
C SER A 35 0.65 9.88 -5.18
N CYS A 36 -0.38 9.84 -4.33
CA CYS A 36 -0.63 8.78 -3.36
C CYS A 36 -1.00 7.47 -4.09
N GLN A 37 -1.76 7.57 -5.19
CA GLN A 37 -2.15 6.40 -6.01
C GLN A 37 -0.93 5.68 -6.59
N GLY A 38 0.08 6.41 -7.08
CA GLY A 38 1.30 5.81 -7.61
C GLY A 38 2.08 4.98 -6.57
N ILE A 39 2.16 5.47 -5.33
CA ILE A 39 2.79 4.75 -4.22
C ILE A 39 2.00 3.48 -3.86
N ILE A 40 0.67 3.57 -3.80
CA ILE A 40 -0.21 2.42 -3.51
C ILE A 40 -0.05 1.35 -4.59
N GLN A 41 0.00 1.76 -5.85
CA GLN A 41 0.17 0.84 -6.96
C GLN A 41 1.54 0.14 -6.93
N GLN A 42 2.62 0.87 -6.67
CA GLN A 42 3.95 0.28 -6.48
C GLN A 42 3.99 -0.74 -5.33
N PHE A 43 3.35 -0.41 -4.20
CA PHE A 43 3.25 -1.31 -3.06
C PHE A 43 2.46 -2.58 -3.44
N ASN A 44 1.34 -2.43 -4.14
CA ASN A 44 0.51 -3.57 -4.55
C ASN A 44 1.22 -4.47 -5.58
N THR A 45 2.02 -3.89 -6.48
CA THR A 45 2.88 -4.67 -7.39
C THR A 45 3.98 -5.42 -6.63
N MET A 46 4.52 -4.83 -5.55
CA MET A 46 5.54 -5.47 -4.72
C MET A 46 4.94 -6.57 -3.84
N PHE A 47 3.73 -6.39 -3.31
CA PHE A 47 3.05 -7.33 -2.41
C PHE A 47 1.65 -7.67 -2.94
N PRO A 48 1.55 -8.51 -3.99
CA PRO A 48 0.31 -8.70 -4.77
C PRO A 48 -0.81 -9.37 -3.98
N ASN A 49 -0.49 -10.05 -2.87
CA ASN A 49 -1.45 -10.74 -2.03
C ASN A 49 -1.80 -9.96 -0.74
N ILE A 50 -1.36 -8.70 -0.64
CA ILE A 50 -1.84 -7.79 0.39
C ILE A 50 -3.01 -6.99 -0.17
N LYS A 51 -4.19 -7.19 0.40
CA LYS A 51 -5.39 -6.45 0.02
C LYS A 51 -5.39 -5.06 0.66
N ILE A 52 -5.43 -4.02 -0.16
CA ILE A 52 -5.48 -2.63 0.31
C ILE A 52 -6.92 -2.11 0.17
N ILE A 53 -7.53 -1.73 1.29
CA ILE A 53 -8.83 -1.08 1.34
C ILE A 53 -8.58 0.41 1.61
N LEU A 54 -9.00 1.25 0.67
CA LEU A 54 -8.90 2.70 0.78
C LEU A 54 -10.28 3.26 1.09
N ILE A 55 -10.36 4.03 2.17
CA ILE A 55 -11.54 4.81 2.53
C ILE A 55 -11.07 6.26 2.66
N ASP A 56 -11.59 7.16 1.85
CA ASP A 56 -11.33 8.60 1.93
C ASP A 56 -12.62 9.42 2.00
N GLY A 57 -12.47 10.70 2.38
CA GLY A 57 -13.58 11.63 2.50
C GLY A 57 -14.54 11.29 3.65
N VAL A 58 -14.08 10.51 4.63
CA VAL A 58 -14.83 10.25 5.85
C VAL A 58 -14.96 11.56 6.64
N LYS A 59 -16.19 11.86 7.04
CA LYS A 59 -16.62 13.10 7.67
C LYS A 59 -17.33 12.81 8.98
#